data_AF-A0A2H0RM05-F1
#
_entry.id   AF-A0A2H0RM05-F1
#
_cell.length_a   1.000
_cell.length_b   1.000
_cell.length_c   1.000
_cell.angle_alpha   90.00
_cell.angle_beta   90.00
_cell.angle_gamma   90.00
#
_symmetry.space_group_name_H-M   'P 1'
#
loop_
_entity.id
_entity.type
_entity.pdbx_description
1 polymer ?
#
loop_
_entity_poly.entity_id
_entity_poly.type
_entity_poly.pdbx_seq_one_letter_code
_entity_poly.pdbx_strand_id
1 'polypeptide(L)'
;MRVNAVVNVLLALVLTPFAMTPTTSPSSVALSDVIARAVQIETGSFPLAGHRGPQRVDVQSLGVVTDAPSVLIRDVETGVPLMQRGEEIKRPIASITKLMTALVLLEDYTWNWEDAATVKQEDVTVGGRWYYRFNDALNMEDLFTMMLVASGNNETHALVREVGATQEEFVAKMNRKAEQIGMQNATFGDPIGLDPHNAATAQDVMVLLNEALQHEEIASRVAHGSVHVVSGIGNVYDVEGTNELFHSFLNQSPYKVVGGKTGSLDEAGYCLTTRIERDGHLVDVVVLGASQPEARFSDAKDLVSWAFDVFSWERDL
;
A
#
# COMPACT_ATOMS: atom_id res chain seq x y z
N MET A 1 44.17 -3.86 61.53
CA MET A 1 44.30 -3.47 62.95
C MET A 1 44.82 -2.03 62.99
N ARG A 2 44.28 -1.16 63.87
CA ARG A 2 44.48 0.31 64.02
C ARG A 2 43.51 1.13 63.16
N VAL A 3 42.44 1.75 63.69
CA VAL A 3 42.22 2.73 64.79
C VAL A 3 42.66 4.16 64.44
N ASN A 4 41.62 5.00 64.31
CA ASN A 4 41.43 6.44 64.59
C ASN A 4 42.52 7.47 64.26
N ALA A 5 42.09 8.58 63.64
CA ALA A 5 42.15 9.90 64.28
C ALA A 5 41.26 10.92 63.56
N VAL A 6 40.35 11.53 64.32
CA VAL A 6 39.66 12.79 64.02
C VAL A 6 40.63 13.93 64.31
N VAL A 7 40.76 14.88 63.38
CA VAL A 7 41.29 16.22 63.68
C VAL A 7 40.48 17.26 62.90
N ASN A 8 39.77 18.10 63.66
CA ASN A 8 39.22 19.38 63.22
C ASN A 8 40.35 20.41 63.17
N VAL A 9 40.46 21.16 62.08
CA VAL A 9 41.11 22.49 62.06
C VAL A 9 40.27 23.43 61.20
N LEU A 10 39.73 24.46 61.85
CA LEU A 10 39.20 25.68 61.24
C LEU A 10 40.30 26.40 60.45
N LEU A 11 40.01 26.88 59.23
CA LEU A 11 40.73 28.03 58.70
C LEU A 11 39.84 28.96 57.87
N ALA A 12 40.02 30.24 58.16
CA ALA A 12 39.32 31.43 57.76
C ALA A 12 38.96 31.57 56.26
N LEU A 13 37.73 32.04 56.03
CA LEU A 13 37.28 32.63 54.77
C LEU A 13 38.05 33.92 54.48
N VAL A 14 38.74 33.96 53.33
CA VAL A 14 39.12 35.23 52.68
C VAL A 14 38.32 35.30 51.37
N LEU A 15 37.44 36.28 51.30
CA LEU A 15 36.58 36.59 50.17
C LEU A 15 37.41 37.17 49.02
N THR A 16 37.46 36.48 47.89
CA THR A 16 37.81 37.06 46.58
C THR A 16 36.54 37.22 45.75
N PRO A 17 36.26 38.37 45.12
CA PRO A 17 35.06 38.55 44.32
C PRO A 17 35.17 37.76 43.02
N PHE A 18 34.40 36.68 42.90
CA PHE A 18 34.22 35.96 41.65
C PHE A 18 33.16 36.70 40.83
N ALA A 19 33.55 37.18 39.65
CA ALA A 19 32.63 37.81 38.71
C ALA A 19 31.58 36.78 38.25
N MET A 20 30.31 37.06 38.54
CA MET A 20 29.19 36.28 38.03
C MET A 20 29.01 36.57 36.54
N THR A 21 29.22 35.56 35.70
CA THR A 21 28.61 35.51 34.38
C THR A 21 27.12 35.18 34.56
N PRO A 22 26.20 35.86 33.87
CA PRO A 22 24.78 35.55 33.99
C PRO A 22 24.53 34.17 33.36
N THR A 23 24.20 33.20 34.20
CA THR A 23 23.57 31.95 33.79
C THR A 23 22.20 32.28 33.22
N THR A 24 22.05 32.15 31.90
CA THR A 24 20.74 32.18 31.25
C THR A 24 19.93 31.00 31.76
N SER A 25 18.88 31.30 32.53
CA SER A 25 17.78 30.39 32.82
C SER A 25 17.28 29.75 31.51
N PRO A 26 16.94 28.45 31.49
CA PRO A 26 16.34 27.84 30.31
C PRO A 26 15.06 28.59 30.02
N SER A 27 15.02 29.25 28.87
CA SER A 27 13.87 29.97 28.37
C SER A 27 12.66 29.06 28.47
N SER A 28 11.68 29.47 29.27
CA SER A 28 10.37 28.84 29.32
C SER A 28 9.83 28.80 27.89
N VAL A 29 9.81 27.62 27.28
CA VAL A 29 9.04 27.42 26.05
C VAL A 29 7.62 27.80 26.41
N ALA A 30 7.10 28.87 25.81
CA ALA A 30 5.77 29.34 26.08
C ALA A 30 4.81 28.18 25.76
N LEU A 31 3.89 27.88 26.69
CA LEU A 31 2.91 26.81 26.51
C LEU A 31 2.14 26.96 25.18
N SER A 32 2.05 28.20 24.67
CA SER A 32 1.50 28.53 23.35
C SER A 32 2.25 27.91 22.17
N ASP A 33 3.57 27.78 22.23
CA ASP A 33 4.38 27.22 21.12
C ASP A 33 4.33 25.69 21.11
N VAL A 34 4.14 25.06 22.27
CA VAL A 34 3.89 23.62 22.39
C VAL A 34 2.47 23.29 21.89
N ILE A 35 1.48 24.14 22.20
CA ILE A 35 0.11 23.99 21.71
C ILE A 35 0.02 24.24 20.20
N ALA A 36 0.77 25.19 19.64
CA ALA A 36 0.80 25.44 18.20
C ALA A 36 1.37 24.28 17.38
N ARG A 37 2.27 23.46 17.96
CA ARG A 37 2.81 22.25 17.31
C ARG A 37 1.96 20.99 17.52
N ALA A 38 1.06 20.98 18.49
CA ALA A 38 0.20 19.84 18.80
C ALA A 38 -1.17 19.86 18.09
N VAL A 39 -1.47 20.91 17.31
CA VAL A 39 -2.79 21.12 16.67
C VAL A 39 -2.69 21.23 15.13
N GLN A 40 -1.68 20.60 14.52
CA GLN A 40 -1.81 20.13 13.13
C GLN A 40 -2.11 18.64 13.14
N ILE A 41 -3.21 18.28 13.77
CA ILE A 41 -3.96 17.11 13.32
C ILE A 41 -4.60 17.61 12.03
N GLU A 42 -4.07 17.22 10.88
CA GLU A 42 -4.86 17.25 9.66
C GLU A 42 -6.09 16.42 9.98
N THR A 43 -7.19 17.11 10.26
CA THR A 43 -8.50 16.51 10.35
C THR A 43 -8.73 15.90 8.98
N GLY A 44 -8.51 14.59 8.86
CA GLY A 44 -9.04 13.83 7.73
C GLY A 44 -10.47 14.30 7.54
N SER A 45 -10.78 14.73 6.32
CA SER A 45 -12.09 15.26 5.95
C SER A 45 -13.14 14.24 6.42
N PHE A 46 -13.83 14.53 7.53
CA PHE A 46 -15.04 13.81 7.85
C PHE A 46 -15.98 13.98 6.65
N PRO A 47 -16.73 12.93 6.25
CA PRO A 47 -17.66 13.04 5.14
C PRO A 47 -18.53 14.28 5.37
N LEU A 48 -18.58 15.14 4.33
CA LEU A 48 -19.36 16.38 4.35
C LEU A 48 -20.74 16.06 4.90
N ALA A 49 -21.14 16.75 5.97
CA ALA A 49 -22.47 16.61 6.57
C ALA A 49 -23.53 16.80 5.46
N GLY A 50 -24.06 15.68 4.96
CA GLY A 50 -24.87 15.62 3.74
C GLY A 50 -24.93 14.21 3.17
N HIS A 51 -23.78 13.57 2.92
CA HIS A 51 -23.74 12.24 2.28
C HIS A 51 -24.09 11.17 3.30
N ARG A 52 -25.31 10.61 3.20
CA ARG A 52 -25.66 9.39 3.93
C ARG A 52 -24.92 8.23 3.27
N GLY A 53 -23.94 7.67 3.98
CA GLY A 53 -23.29 6.42 3.58
C GLY A 53 -24.29 5.29 3.36
N PRO A 54 -23.85 4.18 2.74
CA PRO A 54 -24.72 3.08 2.36
C PRO A 54 -25.57 2.58 3.53
N GLN A 55 -26.87 2.46 3.30
CA GLN A 55 -27.83 1.94 4.26
C GLN A 55 -28.11 0.48 3.96
N ARG A 56 -28.00 -0.37 4.97
CA ARG A 56 -28.36 -1.78 4.84
C ARG A 56 -29.88 -1.92 4.71
N VAL A 57 -30.36 -2.35 3.54
CA VAL A 57 -31.79 -2.52 3.24
C VAL A 57 -32.26 -3.95 3.47
N ASP A 58 -31.39 -4.95 3.36
CA ASP A 58 -31.67 -6.33 3.76
C ASP A 58 -30.98 -6.67 5.10
N VAL A 59 -31.77 -6.58 6.17
CA VAL A 59 -31.31 -6.90 7.53
C VAL A 59 -31.24 -8.40 7.82
N GLN A 60 -31.82 -9.25 6.96
CA GLN A 60 -31.82 -10.71 7.13
C GLN A 60 -30.59 -11.37 6.49
N SER A 61 -30.00 -10.74 5.46
CA SER A 61 -28.81 -11.27 4.79
C SER A 61 -27.58 -11.22 5.69
N LEU A 62 -27.02 -12.38 6.06
CA LEU A 62 -25.91 -12.48 7.04
C LEU A 62 -24.51 -12.25 6.47
N GLY A 63 -24.38 -11.98 5.17
CA GLY A 63 -23.09 -11.91 4.48
C GLY A 63 -22.91 -13.05 3.48
N VAL A 64 -21.71 -13.13 2.91
CA VAL A 64 -21.30 -14.21 2.00
C VAL A 64 -20.32 -15.16 2.68
N VAL A 65 -20.36 -16.44 2.29
CA VAL A 65 -19.34 -17.40 2.70
C VAL A 65 -18.19 -17.29 1.71
N THR A 66 -17.05 -16.82 2.17
CA THR A 66 -15.83 -16.75 1.36
C THR A 66 -14.88 -17.90 1.68
N ASP A 67 -14.07 -18.31 0.71
CA ASP A 67 -12.97 -19.25 0.88
C ASP A 67 -11.81 -18.60 1.66
N ALA A 68 -11.43 -17.38 1.26
CA ALA A 68 -10.32 -16.67 1.87
C ALA A 68 -10.58 -16.35 3.36
N PRO A 69 -9.63 -16.63 4.26
CA PRO A 69 -9.81 -16.45 5.68
C PRO A 69 -9.82 -14.98 6.11
N SER A 70 -9.30 -14.07 5.29
CA SER A 70 -9.39 -12.62 5.52
C SER A 70 -10.01 -11.91 4.33
N VAL A 71 -11.14 -11.25 4.54
CA VAL A 71 -11.84 -10.44 3.53
C VAL A 71 -12.33 -9.13 4.13
N LEU A 72 -12.37 -8.09 3.31
CA LEU A 72 -12.94 -6.80 3.66
C LEU A 72 -13.53 -6.18 2.39
N ILE A 73 -14.76 -5.69 2.49
CA ILE A 73 -15.38 -4.83 1.48
C ILE A 73 -15.90 -3.57 2.16
N ARG A 74 -15.59 -2.41 1.59
CA ARG A 74 -16.00 -1.11 2.13
C ARG A 74 -16.49 -0.19 1.04
N ASP A 75 -17.34 0.74 1.43
CA ASP A 75 -17.66 1.91 0.63
C ASP A 75 -16.47 2.88 0.60
N VAL A 76 -16.10 3.34 -0.59
CA VAL A 76 -14.91 4.19 -0.78
C VAL A 76 -15.14 5.59 -0.24
N GLU A 77 -16.33 6.16 -0.47
CA GLU A 77 -16.62 7.55 -0.13
C GLU A 77 -16.67 7.79 1.38
N THR A 78 -17.37 6.90 2.11
CA THR A 78 -17.56 7.03 3.55
C THR A 78 -16.57 6.23 4.38
N GLY A 79 -15.85 5.29 3.77
CA GLY A 79 -14.96 4.36 4.45
C GLY A 79 -15.69 3.29 5.28
N VAL A 80 -17.03 3.24 5.25
CA VAL A 80 -17.82 2.30 6.04
C VAL A 80 -17.58 0.86 5.56
N PRO A 81 -17.16 -0.07 6.45
CA PRO A 81 -17.07 -1.48 6.10
C PRO A 81 -18.47 -2.05 5.91
N LEU A 82 -18.68 -2.71 4.76
CA LEU A 82 -19.95 -3.38 4.43
C LEU A 82 -19.94 -4.82 4.96
N MET A 83 -18.79 -5.50 4.84
CA MET A 83 -18.53 -6.80 5.45
C MET A 83 -17.03 -6.96 5.70
N GLN A 84 -16.68 -7.58 6.82
CA GLN A 84 -15.31 -7.87 7.21
C GLN A 84 -15.22 -9.20 7.94
N ARG A 85 -14.15 -9.95 7.68
CA ARG A 85 -13.82 -11.18 8.39
C ARG A 85 -12.31 -11.33 8.42
N GLY A 86 -11.73 -11.50 9.61
CA GLY A 86 -10.28 -11.66 9.75
C GLY A 86 -9.48 -10.45 9.28
N GLU A 87 -10.12 -9.27 9.25
CA GLU A 87 -9.61 -8.05 8.66
C GLU A 87 -8.39 -7.48 9.40
N GLU A 88 -8.25 -7.78 10.69
CA GLU A 88 -7.11 -7.41 11.55
C GLU A 88 -6.02 -8.49 11.59
N ILE A 89 -6.21 -9.63 10.91
CA ILE A 89 -5.22 -10.71 10.88
C ILE A 89 -4.15 -10.36 9.86
N LYS A 90 -2.92 -10.18 10.34
CA LYS A 90 -1.75 -9.95 9.49
C LYS A 90 -1.43 -11.21 8.67
N ARG A 91 -1.32 -11.05 7.34
CA ARG A 91 -1.02 -12.14 6.40
C ARG A 91 0.00 -11.69 5.36
N PRO A 92 0.81 -12.61 4.81
CA PRO A 92 1.57 -12.33 3.61
C PRO A 92 0.64 -11.86 2.48
N ILE A 93 1.00 -10.79 1.77
CA ILE A 93 0.16 -10.18 0.72
C ILE A 93 0.69 -10.41 -0.69
N ALA A 94 1.82 -11.11 -0.81
CA ALA A 94 2.50 -11.41 -2.06
C ALA A 94 2.62 -10.17 -2.95
N SER A 95 2.37 -10.28 -4.26
CA SER A 95 2.53 -9.17 -5.22
C SER A 95 1.58 -7.98 -5.07
N ILE A 96 0.64 -7.96 -4.11
CA ILE A 96 -0.03 -6.70 -3.71
C ILE A 96 1.03 -5.68 -3.26
N THR A 97 2.15 -6.16 -2.71
CA THR A 97 3.37 -5.40 -2.41
C THR A 97 3.80 -4.43 -3.51
N LYS A 98 3.58 -4.76 -4.79
CA LYS A 98 3.99 -3.90 -5.90
C LYS A 98 3.23 -2.58 -5.97
N LEU A 99 2.08 -2.45 -5.32
CA LEU A 99 1.43 -1.14 -5.13
C LEU A 99 2.28 -0.24 -4.23
N MET A 100 2.86 -0.78 -3.15
CA MET A 100 3.78 -0.05 -2.27
C MET A 100 5.07 0.29 -3.03
N THR A 101 5.60 -0.64 -3.81
CA THR A 101 6.77 -0.41 -4.66
C THR A 101 6.52 0.72 -5.66
N ALA A 102 5.35 0.76 -6.29
CA ALA A 102 4.98 1.82 -7.21
C ALA A 102 4.89 3.20 -6.52
N LEU A 103 4.28 3.27 -5.34
CA LEU A 103 4.23 4.50 -4.53
C LEU A 103 5.64 5.00 -4.18
N VAL A 104 6.50 4.11 -3.67
CA VAL A 104 7.88 4.46 -3.32
C VAL A 104 8.66 4.90 -4.56
N LEU A 105 8.53 4.21 -5.70
CA LEU A 105 9.17 4.67 -6.94
C LEU A 105 8.74 6.11 -7.24
N LEU A 106 7.44 6.37 -7.41
CA LEU A 106 6.91 7.66 -7.86
C LEU A 106 7.22 8.82 -6.92
N GLU A 107 7.26 8.59 -5.62
CA GLU A 107 7.40 9.67 -4.64
C GLU A 107 8.85 9.95 -4.22
N ASP A 108 9.70 8.92 -4.20
CA ASP A 108 11.05 9.02 -3.65
C ASP A 108 12.15 9.08 -4.72
N TYR A 109 11.82 8.85 -5.99
CA TYR A 109 12.76 8.79 -7.09
C TYR A 109 12.30 9.64 -8.28
N THR A 110 13.23 9.96 -9.19
CA THR A 110 12.96 10.72 -10.40
C THR A 110 13.68 10.06 -11.57
N TRP A 111 12.98 9.85 -12.67
CA TRP A 111 13.47 9.27 -13.92
C TRP A 111 12.69 9.86 -15.10
N ASN A 112 13.15 9.64 -16.33
CA ASN A 112 12.31 9.88 -17.51
C ASN A 112 11.67 8.57 -17.94
N TRP A 113 10.36 8.62 -18.22
CA TRP A 113 9.59 7.45 -18.64
C TRP A 113 10.11 6.80 -19.93
N GLU A 114 10.68 7.61 -20.82
CA GLU A 114 11.25 7.19 -22.11
C GLU A 114 12.71 6.70 -21.99
N ASP A 115 13.32 6.79 -20.80
CA ASP A 115 14.69 6.31 -20.61
C ASP A 115 14.74 4.80 -20.89
N ALA A 116 15.71 4.40 -21.71
CA ALA A 116 15.91 3.02 -22.07
C ALA A 116 16.23 2.20 -20.82
N ALA A 117 15.46 1.14 -20.60
CA ALA A 117 15.61 0.22 -19.50
C ALA A 117 15.59 -1.21 -20.03
N THR A 118 16.47 -2.05 -19.52
CA THR A 118 16.56 -3.46 -19.92
C THR A 118 16.62 -4.33 -18.68
N VAL A 119 15.81 -5.38 -18.65
CA VAL A 119 15.97 -6.44 -17.66
C VAL A 119 17.26 -7.20 -17.92
N LYS A 120 18.18 -7.12 -16.95
CA LYS A 120 19.48 -7.79 -16.96
C LYS A 120 19.39 -9.15 -16.30
N GLN A 121 20.44 -9.96 -16.47
CA GLN A 121 20.55 -11.27 -15.82
C GLN A 121 20.42 -11.19 -14.29
N GLU A 122 20.91 -10.12 -13.66
CA GLU A 122 20.82 -9.90 -12.20
C GLU A 122 19.41 -9.57 -11.71
N ASP A 123 18.52 -9.11 -12.59
CA ASP A 123 17.13 -8.79 -12.24
C ASP A 123 16.24 -10.05 -12.21
N VAL A 124 16.71 -11.15 -12.81
CA VAL A 124 15.94 -12.37 -13.00
C VAL A 124 15.76 -13.12 -11.69
N THR A 125 14.52 -13.39 -11.31
CA THR A 125 14.19 -14.05 -10.04
C THR A 125 13.08 -15.10 -10.18
N VAL A 126 12.87 -15.88 -9.12
CA VAL A 126 11.82 -16.89 -9.03
C VAL A 126 10.44 -16.25 -9.22
N GLY A 127 9.55 -16.93 -9.95
CA GLY A 127 8.22 -16.39 -10.28
C GLY A 127 8.25 -15.26 -11.32
N GLY A 128 9.42 -14.79 -11.75
CA GLY A 128 9.59 -13.88 -12.88
C GLY A 128 9.17 -14.55 -14.18
N ARG A 129 8.25 -13.89 -14.91
CA ARG A 129 7.76 -14.34 -16.21
C ARG A 129 8.43 -13.52 -17.30
N TRP A 130 8.60 -14.13 -18.48
CA TRP A 130 9.12 -13.44 -19.66
C TRP A 130 7.97 -13.22 -20.63
N TYR A 131 7.69 -11.95 -20.90
CA TYR A 131 6.64 -11.52 -21.84
C TYR A 131 7.23 -10.99 -23.16
N TYR A 132 8.53 -10.74 -23.17
CA TYR A 132 9.30 -10.20 -24.27
C TYR A 132 10.61 -10.99 -24.44
N ARG A 133 11.31 -10.75 -25.55
CA ARG A 133 12.59 -11.41 -25.82
C ARG A 133 13.65 -10.89 -24.84
N PHE A 134 14.50 -11.80 -24.37
CA PHE A 134 15.60 -11.43 -23.49
C PHE A 134 16.50 -10.37 -24.15
N ASN A 135 16.90 -9.35 -23.39
CA ASN A 135 17.67 -8.18 -23.83
C ASN A 135 16.97 -7.23 -24.83
N ASP A 136 15.68 -7.40 -25.13
CA ASP A 136 14.97 -6.33 -25.84
C ASP A 136 15.03 -5.05 -24.99
N ALA A 137 15.45 -3.95 -25.62
CA ALA A 137 15.45 -2.64 -24.97
C ALA A 137 14.01 -2.17 -24.84
N LEU A 138 13.56 -1.98 -23.61
CA LEU A 138 12.28 -1.36 -23.28
C LEU A 138 12.56 0.03 -22.71
N ASN A 139 11.54 0.70 -22.19
CA ASN A 139 11.71 1.93 -21.41
C ASN A 139 11.16 1.77 -19.98
N MET A 140 11.41 2.77 -19.13
CA MET A 140 10.94 2.79 -17.74
C MET A 140 9.41 2.65 -17.65
N GLU A 141 8.67 3.24 -18.58
CA GLU A 141 7.20 3.13 -18.65
C GLU A 141 6.73 1.70 -18.94
N ASP A 142 7.34 0.99 -19.87
CA ASP A 142 7.02 -0.39 -20.20
C ASP A 142 7.24 -1.30 -18.99
N LEU A 143 8.38 -1.16 -18.30
CA LEU A 143 8.69 -1.95 -17.11
C LEU A 143 7.70 -1.65 -15.97
N PHE A 144 7.40 -0.38 -15.71
CA PHE A 144 6.46 0.02 -14.66
C PHE A 144 5.04 -0.47 -14.97
N THR A 145 4.64 -0.43 -16.24
CA THR A 145 3.34 -0.94 -16.69
C THR A 145 3.23 -2.45 -16.53
N MET A 146 4.24 -3.20 -16.98
CA MET A 146 4.26 -4.65 -16.80
C MET A 146 4.36 -5.10 -15.34
N MET A 147 5.06 -4.33 -14.49
CA MET A 147 5.08 -4.54 -13.04
C MET A 147 3.66 -4.54 -12.46
N LEU A 148 2.82 -3.59 -12.86
CA LEU A 148 1.46 -3.43 -12.32
C LEU A 148 0.44 -4.37 -12.99
N VAL A 149 0.42 -4.44 -14.32
CA VAL A 149 -0.54 -5.24 -15.10
C VAL A 149 -0.25 -6.74 -14.98
N ALA A 150 0.98 -7.12 -15.33
CA ALA A 150 1.40 -8.51 -15.45
C ALA A 150 2.03 -9.05 -14.15
N SER A 151 2.19 -8.21 -13.13
CA SER A 151 2.86 -8.56 -11.88
C SER A 151 4.33 -8.93 -12.03
N GLY A 152 5.01 -8.32 -13.01
CA GLY A 152 6.37 -8.66 -13.41
C GLY A 152 7.43 -8.48 -12.31
N ASN A 153 8.01 -9.60 -11.82
CA ASN A 153 9.07 -9.57 -10.80
C ASN A 153 10.39 -9.04 -11.36
N ASN A 154 10.76 -9.48 -12.57
CA ASN A 154 12.01 -9.10 -13.21
C ASN A 154 12.02 -7.59 -13.52
N GLU A 155 10.88 -7.09 -13.99
CA GLU A 155 10.61 -5.69 -14.29
C GLU A 155 10.72 -4.85 -13.02
N THR A 156 10.19 -5.35 -11.90
CA THR A 156 10.28 -4.65 -10.62
C THR A 156 11.72 -4.54 -10.12
N HIS A 157 12.51 -5.61 -10.20
CA HIS A 157 13.94 -5.56 -9.86
C HIS A 157 14.71 -4.61 -10.76
N ALA A 158 14.45 -4.65 -12.07
CA ALA A 158 15.06 -3.73 -13.01
C ALA A 158 14.72 -2.28 -12.66
N LEU A 159 13.46 -1.93 -12.36
CA LEU A 159 13.08 -0.58 -11.94
C LEU A 159 13.84 -0.12 -10.69
N VAL A 160 13.88 -0.95 -9.64
CA VAL A 160 14.60 -0.64 -8.38
C VAL A 160 16.10 -0.41 -8.66
N ARG A 161 16.69 -1.21 -9.55
CA ARG A 161 18.08 -1.06 -9.97
C ARG A 161 18.30 0.20 -10.82
N GLU A 162 17.44 0.50 -11.79
CA GLU A 162 17.57 1.66 -12.68
C GLU A 162 17.47 2.99 -11.90
N VAL A 163 16.67 3.05 -10.82
CA VAL A 163 16.65 4.21 -9.92
C VAL A 163 17.83 4.27 -8.94
N GLY A 164 18.77 3.32 -9.05
CA GLY A 164 20.02 3.29 -8.29
C GLY A 164 19.86 2.89 -6.82
N ALA A 165 18.75 2.26 -6.45
CA ALA A 165 18.48 1.85 -5.07
C ALA A 165 19.01 0.44 -4.78
N THR A 166 19.58 0.25 -3.59
CA THR A 166 19.75 -1.11 -3.05
C THR A 166 18.43 -1.63 -2.51
N GLN A 167 18.29 -2.96 -2.41
CA GLN A 167 17.08 -3.57 -1.82
C GLN A 167 16.85 -3.09 -0.38
N GLU A 168 17.90 -2.98 0.43
CA GLU A 168 17.80 -2.54 1.83
C GLU A 168 17.26 -1.10 1.93
N GLU A 169 17.81 -0.18 1.12
CA GLU A 169 17.35 1.21 1.08
C GLU A 169 15.90 1.31 0.60
N PHE A 170 15.56 0.53 -0.43
CA PHE A 170 14.21 0.54 -0.99
C PHE A 170 13.18 -0.01 0.01
N VAL A 171 13.48 -1.13 0.68
CA VAL A 171 12.63 -1.71 1.73
C VAL A 171 12.47 -0.76 2.93
N ALA A 172 13.52 -0.03 3.32
CA ALA A 172 13.42 0.98 4.36
C ALA A 172 12.44 2.11 3.98
N LYS A 173 12.41 2.51 2.71
CA LYS A 173 11.45 3.48 2.17
C LYS A 173 10.03 2.92 2.14
N MET A 174 9.84 1.66 1.75
CA MET A 174 8.53 0.99 1.78
C MET A 174 7.93 0.95 3.19
N ASN A 175 8.72 0.57 4.20
CA ASN A 175 8.23 0.55 5.57
C ASN A 175 7.96 1.97 6.11
N ARG A 176 8.79 2.96 5.77
CA ARG A 176 8.52 4.36 6.11
C ARG A 176 7.22 4.87 5.48
N LYS A 177 6.98 4.56 4.20
CA LYS A 177 5.75 4.90 3.50
C LYS A 177 4.54 4.24 4.15
N ALA A 178 4.66 2.96 4.54
CA ALA A 178 3.62 2.24 5.28
C ALA A 178 3.21 2.99 6.56
N GLU A 179 4.18 3.44 7.36
CA GLU A 179 3.92 4.24 8.56
C GLU A 179 3.25 5.58 8.22
N GLN A 180 3.73 6.27 7.18
CA GLN A 180 3.22 7.59 6.76
C GLN A 180 1.74 7.55 6.34
N ILE A 181 1.32 6.52 5.60
CA ILE A 181 -0.06 6.41 5.11
C ILE A 181 -0.97 5.68 6.10
N GLY A 182 -0.45 5.26 7.25
CA GLY A 182 -1.24 4.67 8.33
C GLY A 182 -1.46 3.15 8.23
N MET A 183 -0.61 2.43 7.50
CA MET A 183 -0.60 0.96 7.48
C MET A 183 0.09 0.38 8.72
N GLN A 184 -0.52 0.54 9.89
CA GLN A 184 0.09 0.27 11.20
C GLN A 184 0.53 -1.18 11.41
N ASN A 185 -0.08 -2.14 10.72
CA ASN A 185 0.25 -3.55 10.89
C ASN A 185 1.03 -4.12 9.70
N ALA A 186 1.41 -3.29 8.73
CA ALA A 186 2.16 -3.72 7.56
C ALA A 186 3.66 -3.81 7.81
N THR A 187 4.31 -4.77 7.16
CA THR A 187 5.76 -4.87 7.05
C THR A 187 6.12 -5.26 5.62
N PHE A 188 7.26 -4.77 5.14
CA PHE A 188 7.84 -5.11 3.85
C PHE A 188 9.28 -5.63 4.02
N GLY A 189 9.62 -6.72 3.33
CA GLY A 189 10.94 -7.35 3.28
C GLY A 189 11.58 -7.35 1.89
N ASP A 190 10.79 -7.18 0.82
CA ASP A 190 11.30 -7.01 -0.55
C ASP A 190 10.31 -6.18 -1.41
N PRO A 191 10.72 -5.68 -2.60
CA PRO A 191 9.85 -4.89 -3.46
C PRO A 191 8.89 -5.70 -4.35
N ILE A 192 8.96 -7.03 -4.34
CA ILE A 192 8.26 -7.88 -5.31
C ILE A 192 7.16 -8.76 -4.71
N GLY A 193 7.13 -8.95 -3.40
CA GLY A 193 6.19 -9.81 -2.71
C GLY A 193 6.62 -11.27 -2.59
N LEU A 194 7.91 -11.61 -2.66
CA LEU A 194 8.37 -13.00 -2.46
C LEU A 194 8.77 -13.29 -1.01
N ASP A 195 9.20 -12.28 -0.27
CA ASP A 195 9.45 -12.38 1.17
C ASP A 195 8.10 -12.49 1.89
N PRO A 196 7.83 -13.58 2.64
CA PRO A 196 6.59 -13.73 3.40
C PRO A 196 6.43 -12.68 4.52
N HIS A 197 7.49 -11.93 4.88
CA HIS A 197 7.38 -10.76 5.76
C HIS A 197 6.75 -9.55 5.08
N ASN A 198 6.59 -9.55 3.75
CA ASN A 198 5.67 -8.67 3.04
C ASN A 198 4.24 -9.03 3.44
N ALA A 199 3.82 -8.49 4.57
CA ALA A 199 2.61 -8.91 5.26
C ALA A 199 1.87 -7.71 5.81
N ALA A 200 0.56 -7.73 5.68
CA ALA A 200 -0.32 -6.66 6.11
C ALA A 200 -1.70 -7.22 6.50
N THR A 201 -2.49 -6.40 7.15
CA THR A 201 -3.91 -6.71 7.43
C THR A 201 -4.79 -6.32 6.24
N ALA A 202 -6.04 -6.79 6.20
CA ALA A 202 -6.95 -6.37 5.13
C ALA A 202 -7.24 -4.86 5.19
N GLN A 203 -7.26 -4.28 6.40
CA GLN A 203 -7.39 -2.85 6.63
C GLN A 203 -6.20 -2.06 6.06
N ASP A 204 -4.97 -2.52 6.31
CA ASP A 204 -3.77 -1.88 5.72
C ASP A 204 -3.81 -1.95 4.19
N VAL A 205 -4.21 -3.09 3.61
CA VAL A 205 -4.30 -3.24 2.15
C VAL A 205 -5.37 -2.30 1.55
N MET A 206 -6.46 -2.03 2.27
CA MET A 206 -7.44 -1.01 1.87
C MET A 206 -6.84 0.39 1.83
N VAL A 207 -6.00 0.74 2.80
CA VAL A 207 -5.25 2.00 2.82
C VAL A 207 -4.31 2.06 1.60
N LEU A 208 -3.55 0.98 1.37
CA LEU A 208 -2.62 0.90 0.26
C LEU A 208 -3.30 1.04 -1.11
N LEU A 209 -4.42 0.35 -1.33
CA LEU A 209 -5.18 0.47 -2.58
C LEU A 209 -5.68 1.89 -2.78
N ASN A 210 -6.24 2.51 -1.73
CA ASN A 210 -6.78 3.85 -1.85
C ASN A 210 -5.70 4.88 -2.17
N GLU A 211 -4.55 4.81 -1.49
CA GLU A 211 -3.39 5.67 -1.74
C GLU A 211 -2.87 5.47 -3.16
N ALA A 212 -2.64 4.21 -3.57
CA ALA A 212 -2.15 3.87 -4.90
C ALA A 212 -3.06 4.42 -6.01
N LEU A 213 -4.38 4.37 -5.83
CA LEU A 213 -5.33 4.88 -6.81
C LEU A 213 -5.46 6.41 -6.84
N GLN A 214 -4.82 7.16 -5.93
CA GLN A 214 -4.70 8.63 -6.06
C GLN A 214 -3.59 9.04 -7.04
N HIS A 215 -2.67 8.14 -7.37
CA HIS A 215 -1.61 8.39 -8.34
C HIS A 215 -2.08 7.96 -9.74
N GLU A 216 -2.23 8.92 -10.66
CA GLU A 216 -2.70 8.65 -12.02
C GLU A 216 -1.78 7.65 -12.75
N GLU A 217 -0.47 7.70 -12.48
CA GLU A 217 0.50 6.77 -13.04
C GLU A 217 0.22 5.32 -12.60
N ILE A 218 -0.31 5.10 -11.40
CA ILE A 218 -0.71 3.76 -10.96
C ILE A 218 -2.11 3.44 -11.48
N ALA A 219 -3.08 4.33 -11.24
CA ALA A 219 -4.48 4.15 -11.54
C ALA A 219 -4.72 3.79 -13.01
N SER A 220 -4.11 4.54 -13.94
CA SER A 220 -4.21 4.29 -15.38
C SER A 220 -3.71 2.90 -15.79
N ARG A 221 -2.74 2.32 -15.07
CA ARG A 221 -2.14 1.02 -15.40
C ARG A 221 -2.90 -0.14 -14.79
N VAL A 222 -3.32 -0.01 -13.53
CA VAL A 222 -4.10 -1.07 -12.86
C VAL A 222 -5.55 -1.16 -13.35
N ALA A 223 -6.01 -0.20 -14.15
CA ALA A 223 -7.32 -0.17 -14.81
C ALA A 223 -7.42 -1.04 -16.09
N HIS A 224 -6.34 -1.73 -16.47
CA HIS A 224 -6.30 -2.54 -17.68
C HIS A 224 -6.01 -4.02 -17.39
N GLY A 225 -6.71 -4.89 -18.13
CA GLY A 225 -6.51 -6.35 -18.09
C GLY A 225 -5.34 -6.84 -18.94
N SER A 226 -4.78 -5.99 -19.81
CA SER A 226 -3.63 -6.30 -20.65
C SER A 226 -2.93 -5.01 -21.11
N VAL A 227 -1.72 -5.13 -21.63
CA VAL A 227 -0.95 -4.01 -22.21
C VAL A 227 -0.23 -4.42 -23.49
N HIS A 228 -0.12 -3.47 -24.42
CA HIS A 228 0.71 -3.59 -25.62
C HIS A 228 2.04 -2.87 -25.41
N VAL A 229 3.16 -3.60 -25.55
CA VAL A 229 4.51 -3.07 -25.38
C VAL A 229 5.25 -3.15 -26.70
N VAL A 230 5.98 -2.08 -27.06
CA VAL A 230 6.79 -2.02 -28.27
C VAL A 230 8.24 -1.78 -27.89
N SER A 231 9.12 -2.75 -28.16
CA SER A 231 10.54 -2.60 -27.84
C SER A 231 11.23 -1.57 -28.74
N GLY A 232 12.41 -1.10 -28.33
CA GLY A 232 13.21 -0.12 -29.06
C GLY A 232 13.66 -0.56 -30.46
N ILE A 233 13.53 -1.86 -30.79
CA ILE A 233 13.78 -2.41 -32.14
C ILE A 233 12.48 -2.72 -32.91
N GLY A 234 11.33 -2.35 -32.37
CA GLY A 234 10.01 -2.47 -33.00
C GLY A 234 9.33 -3.84 -32.83
N ASN A 235 9.80 -4.71 -31.93
CA ASN A 235 9.04 -5.92 -31.61
C ASN A 235 7.82 -5.54 -30.78
N VAL A 236 6.67 -6.15 -31.09
CA VAL A 236 5.41 -5.91 -30.39
C VAL A 236 5.10 -7.11 -29.48
N TYR A 237 4.70 -6.82 -28.25
CA TYR A 237 4.37 -7.80 -27.22
C TYR A 237 3.00 -7.49 -26.61
N ASP A 238 2.11 -8.48 -26.66
CA ASP A 238 0.82 -8.44 -25.97
C ASP A 238 0.97 -9.12 -24.61
N VAL A 239 0.83 -8.35 -23.54
CA VAL A 239 1.06 -8.81 -22.19
C VAL A 239 -0.26 -8.87 -21.44
N GLU A 240 -0.71 -10.09 -21.16
CA GLU A 240 -1.91 -10.32 -20.36
C GLU A 240 -1.66 -10.02 -18.88
N GLY A 241 -2.64 -9.36 -18.28
CA GLY A 241 -2.66 -9.05 -16.87
C GLY A 241 -3.10 -10.23 -16.02
N THR A 242 -3.00 -10.05 -14.71
CA THR A 242 -3.29 -11.10 -13.73
C THR A 242 -4.68 -11.02 -13.11
N ASN A 243 -5.41 -9.92 -13.34
CA ASN A 243 -6.72 -9.68 -12.74
C ASN A 243 -7.85 -10.17 -13.65
N GLU A 244 -8.36 -11.38 -13.40
CA GLU A 244 -9.41 -11.99 -14.21
C GLU A 244 -10.78 -11.30 -14.08
N LEU A 245 -10.95 -10.36 -13.14
CA LEU A 245 -12.19 -9.60 -13.02
C LEU A 245 -12.50 -8.77 -14.27
N PHE A 246 -11.47 -8.36 -15.04
CA PHE A 246 -11.63 -7.66 -16.31
C PHE A 246 -12.39 -8.47 -17.38
N HIS A 247 -12.43 -9.80 -17.25
CA HIS A 247 -13.16 -10.70 -18.15
C HIS A 247 -14.48 -11.20 -17.56
N SER A 248 -14.90 -10.66 -16.41
CA SER A 248 -16.10 -11.10 -15.68
C SER A 248 -17.26 -10.11 -15.82
N PHE A 249 -18.40 -10.43 -15.20
CA PHE A 249 -19.54 -9.51 -15.13
C PHE A 249 -19.23 -8.22 -14.35
N LEU A 250 -18.20 -8.22 -13.49
CA LEU A 250 -17.77 -7.03 -12.74
C LEU A 250 -17.11 -5.96 -13.62
N ASN A 251 -16.86 -6.25 -14.89
CA ASN A 251 -16.38 -5.28 -15.88
C ASN A 251 -17.37 -5.09 -17.04
N GLN A 252 -18.66 -5.29 -16.78
CA GLN A 252 -19.74 -5.10 -17.73
C GLN A 252 -20.83 -4.24 -17.07
N SER A 253 -21.43 -3.32 -17.84
CA SER A 253 -22.48 -2.43 -17.35
C SER A 253 -23.57 -3.20 -16.57
N PRO A 254 -23.93 -2.76 -15.35
CA PRO A 254 -23.59 -1.47 -14.72
C PRO A 254 -22.25 -1.44 -13.94
N TYR A 255 -21.49 -2.53 -13.93
CA TYR A 255 -20.22 -2.63 -13.21
C TYR A 255 -19.02 -2.20 -14.06
N LYS A 256 -17.98 -1.72 -13.38
CA LYS A 256 -16.67 -1.46 -13.94
C LYS A 256 -15.57 -1.80 -12.94
N VAL A 257 -14.56 -2.54 -13.38
CA VAL A 257 -13.33 -2.71 -12.60
C VAL A 257 -12.53 -1.42 -12.75
N VAL A 258 -12.36 -0.68 -11.66
CA VAL A 258 -11.59 0.57 -11.65
C VAL A 258 -10.10 0.27 -11.63
N GLY A 259 -9.70 -0.75 -10.87
CA GLY A 259 -8.34 -1.25 -10.86
C GLY A 259 -8.05 -2.08 -9.63
N GLY A 260 -6.90 -2.75 -9.61
CA GLY A 260 -6.53 -3.61 -8.50
C GLY A 260 -5.20 -4.32 -8.69
N LYS A 261 -4.83 -5.14 -7.72
CA LYS A 261 -3.61 -5.95 -7.78
C LYS A 261 -3.85 -7.33 -7.19
N THR A 262 -3.35 -8.33 -7.90
CA THR A 262 -3.31 -9.72 -7.43
C THR A 262 -1.97 -10.03 -6.76
N GLY A 263 -1.97 -11.07 -5.91
CA GLY A 263 -0.77 -11.69 -5.37
C GLY A 263 -0.95 -13.19 -5.21
N SER A 264 0.13 -13.95 -5.33
CA SER A 264 0.17 -15.36 -4.97
C SER A 264 1.57 -15.75 -4.51
N LEU A 265 1.62 -16.48 -3.41
CA LEU A 265 2.82 -17.10 -2.83
C LEU A 265 2.32 -18.26 -1.98
N ASP A 266 3.08 -19.35 -1.85
CA ASP A 266 2.64 -20.53 -1.11
C ASP A 266 2.22 -20.18 0.34
N GLU A 267 2.96 -19.30 1.00
CA GLU A 267 2.66 -18.78 2.34
C GLU A 267 1.50 -17.77 2.37
N ALA A 268 1.23 -17.10 1.25
CA ALA A 268 0.16 -16.09 1.14
C ALA A 268 -1.17 -16.67 0.66
N GLY A 269 -1.17 -17.87 0.09
CA GLY A 269 -2.26 -18.34 -0.76
C GLY A 269 -2.47 -17.40 -1.95
N TYR A 270 -3.73 -17.20 -2.34
CA TYR A 270 -4.12 -16.32 -3.43
C TYR A 270 -4.80 -15.05 -2.89
N CYS A 271 -4.20 -13.91 -3.20
CA CYS A 271 -4.63 -12.60 -2.73
C CYS A 271 -5.11 -11.70 -3.88
N LEU A 272 -6.04 -10.80 -3.57
CA LEU A 272 -6.57 -9.77 -4.47
C LEU A 272 -6.95 -8.53 -3.67
N THR A 273 -6.65 -7.35 -4.21
CA THR A 273 -7.32 -6.11 -3.84
C THR A 273 -7.81 -5.41 -5.10
N THR A 274 -9.02 -4.86 -5.08
CA THR A 274 -9.62 -4.21 -6.26
C THR A 274 -10.65 -3.17 -5.86
N ARG A 275 -10.79 -2.12 -6.67
CA ARG A 275 -11.88 -1.16 -6.62
C ARG A 275 -12.88 -1.44 -7.75
N ILE A 276 -14.16 -1.51 -7.41
CA ILE A 276 -15.26 -1.74 -8.35
C ILE A 276 -16.24 -0.58 -8.27
N GLU A 277 -16.69 -0.11 -9.43
CA GLU A 277 -17.77 0.86 -9.57
C GLU A 277 -19.06 0.16 -10.00
N ARG A 278 -20.20 0.59 -9.45
CA ARG A 278 -21.53 0.30 -9.98
C ARG A 278 -22.42 1.53 -9.83
N ASP A 279 -23.02 1.98 -10.94
CA ASP A 279 -23.98 3.09 -10.95
C ASP A 279 -23.47 4.40 -10.30
N GLY A 280 -22.14 4.62 -10.33
CA GLY A 280 -21.46 5.77 -9.73
C GLY A 280 -21.01 5.57 -8.27
N HIS A 281 -21.28 4.42 -7.66
CA HIS A 281 -20.83 4.07 -6.31
C HIS A 281 -19.62 3.16 -6.35
N LEU A 282 -18.65 3.44 -5.49
CA LEU A 282 -17.35 2.76 -5.47
C LEU A 282 -17.22 1.91 -4.20
N VAL A 283 -16.83 0.65 -4.39
CA VAL A 283 -16.44 -0.24 -3.29
C VAL A 283 -15.00 -0.73 -3.49
N ASP A 284 -14.25 -0.76 -2.39
CA ASP A 284 -12.96 -1.45 -2.35
C ASP A 284 -13.17 -2.85 -1.78
N VAL A 285 -12.48 -3.83 -2.35
CA VAL A 285 -12.50 -5.24 -1.93
C VAL A 285 -11.08 -5.72 -1.68
N VAL A 286 -10.88 -6.44 -0.58
CA VAL A 286 -9.65 -7.14 -0.23
C VAL A 286 -9.99 -8.59 0.09
N VAL A 287 -9.21 -9.49 -0.50
CA VAL A 287 -9.28 -10.94 -0.31
C VAL A 287 -7.85 -11.44 -0.07
N LEU A 288 -7.57 -11.99 1.11
CA LEU A 288 -6.23 -12.46 1.50
C LEU A 288 -6.29 -13.93 1.94
N GLY A 289 -5.46 -14.77 1.32
CA GLY A 289 -5.30 -16.17 1.71
C GLY A 289 -6.30 -17.14 1.12
N ALA A 290 -6.89 -16.85 -0.05
CA ALA A 290 -7.71 -17.84 -0.73
C ALA A 290 -6.89 -19.11 -1.04
N SER A 291 -7.52 -20.27 -0.96
CA SER A 291 -6.90 -21.60 -1.09
C SER A 291 -6.65 -22.00 -2.55
N GLN A 292 -7.36 -21.38 -3.50
CA GLN A 292 -7.26 -21.64 -4.93
C GLN A 292 -7.17 -20.32 -5.74
N PRO A 293 -6.54 -20.34 -6.93
CA PRO A 293 -6.42 -19.14 -7.77
C PRO A 293 -7.77 -18.49 -8.09
N GLU A 294 -8.77 -19.29 -8.44
CA GLU A 294 -10.10 -18.81 -8.85
C GLU A 294 -10.92 -18.34 -7.64
N ALA A 295 -10.65 -18.89 -6.45
CA ALA A 295 -11.40 -18.58 -5.24
C ALA A 295 -11.29 -17.11 -4.85
N ARG A 296 -10.13 -16.45 -5.03
CA ARG A 296 -10.00 -15.01 -4.76
C ARG A 296 -10.94 -14.15 -5.61
N PHE A 297 -11.20 -14.59 -6.84
CA PHE A 297 -12.07 -13.88 -7.78
C PHE A 297 -13.54 -14.20 -7.53
N SER A 298 -13.86 -15.45 -7.17
CA SER A 298 -15.21 -15.83 -6.75
C SER A 298 -15.62 -15.09 -5.48
N ASP A 299 -14.77 -15.08 -4.45
CA ASP A 299 -15.00 -14.33 -3.21
C ASP A 299 -15.26 -12.85 -3.49
N ALA A 300 -14.46 -12.22 -4.35
CA ALA A 300 -14.66 -10.82 -4.73
C ALA A 300 -15.99 -10.59 -5.47
N LYS A 301 -16.36 -11.48 -6.40
CA LYS A 301 -17.65 -11.41 -7.12
C LYS A 301 -18.83 -11.52 -6.15
N ASP A 302 -18.76 -12.47 -5.21
CA ASP A 302 -19.81 -12.69 -4.23
C ASP A 302 -19.94 -11.52 -3.27
N LEU A 303 -18.81 -11.00 -2.75
CA LEU A 303 -18.78 -9.81 -1.89
C LEU A 303 -19.39 -8.59 -2.58
N VAL A 304 -19.00 -8.31 -3.82
CA VAL A 304 -19.49 -7.14 -4.57
C VAL A 304 -20.98 -7.27 -4.88
N SER A 305 -21.41 -8.45 -5.35
CA SER A 305 -22.83 -8.69 -5.67
C SER A 305 -23.69 -8.54 -4.41
N TRP A 306 -23.25 -9.16 -3.32
CA TRP A 306 -23.91 -9.05 -2.03
C TRP A 306 -23.99 -7.60 -1.53
N ALA A 307 -22.89 -6.84 -1.60
CA ALA A 307 -22.87 -5.46 -1.13
C ALA A 307 -23.90 -4.60 -1.87
N PHE A 308 -24.00 -4.71 -3.19
CA PHE A 308 -24.97 -3.94 -3.95
C PHE A 308 -26.40 -4.47 -3.92
N ASP A 309 -26.61 -5.71 -3.48
CA ASP A 309 -27.96 -6.27 -3.26
C ASP A 309 -28.49 -5.93 -1.85
N VAL A 310 -27.60 -5.79 -0.87
CA VAL A 310 -27.95 -5.64 0.56
C VAL A 310 -27.86 -4.20 1.05
N PHE A 311 -27.07 -3.36 0.38
CA PHE A 311 -26.94 -1.94 0.71
C PHE A 311 -27.52 -1.07 -0.39
N SER A 312 -28.11 0.05 0.01
CA SER A 312 -28.57 1.11 -0.87
C SER A 312 -27.80 2.39 -0.57
N TRP A 313 -27.32 3.03 -1.63
CA TRP A 313 -26.80 4.38 -1.60
C TRP A 313 -27.95 5.28 -2.01
N GLU A 314 -28.71 5.79 -1.04
CA GLU A 314 -29.75 6.78 -1.33
C GLU A 314 -29.10 7.99 -1.98
N ARG A 315 -29.56 8.39 -3.17
CA ARG A 315 -29.18 9.70 -3.71
C ARG A 315 -29.85 10.75 -2.83
N ASP A 316 -29.07 11.71 -2.35
CA ASP A 316 -29.62 12.95 -1.83
C ASP A 316 -30.56 13.53 -2.90
N LEU A 317 -31.86 13.51 -2.63
CA LEU A 317 -32.91 14.09 -3.49
C LEU A 317 -32.85 15.62 -3.47
#